data_AF-X1ULL0-F1
#
_entry.id   AF-X1ULL0-F1
#
_cell.length_a   1.000
_cell.length_b   1.000
_cell.length_c   1.000
_cell.angle_alpha   90.00
_cell.angle_beta   90.00
_cell.angle_gamma   90.00
#
_symmetry.space_group_name_H-M   'P 1'
#
loop_
_entity.id
_entity.type
_entity.pdbx_description
1 polymer ?
#
loop_
_entity_poly.entity_id
_entity_poly.type
_entity_poly.pdbx_seq_one_letter_code
_entity_poly.pdbx_strand_id
1 'polypeptide(L)'
;AKKEIKIWDLIFECSRVLWISAQANSNLSKKYEAEDLMENAIVAMVECSKMYKTAAYFSAACTRQENRGSILSVENLELNSEESRILAQALATTSEENKRNYSMAAKLSAGLSALTKRLAFGRRYDTIKRNQYRAQYQYDIGRACHLKAKSLSVLSIEEINEEKIEKLQKKAVYYYQKAEYLWENMLKETLNPVVKDCIKNNLSIVNDYIIDNDVELIDDNEALKIQDPEPLIIVPENLAPFIPRTTSYLTKYKQA
;
A
#
# COMPACT_ATOMS: atom_id res chain seq x y z
N ALA A 1 -14.29 -2.61 28.65
CA ALA A 1 -15.04 -3.83 28.25
C ALA A 1 -15.48 -3.67 26.80
N LYS A 2 -15.27 -4.68 25.94
CA LYS A 2 -15.81 -4.65 24.57
C LYS A 2 -17.34 -4.80 24.66
N LYS A 3 -18.07 -3.75 24.28
CA LYS A 3 -19.54 -3.77 24.28
C LYS A 3 -20.00 -4.50 23.03
N GLU A 4 -20.79 -5.56 23.21
CA GLU A 4 -21.44 -6.25 22.10
C GLU A 4 -22.44 -5.30 21.42
N ILE A 5 -22.39 -5.23 20.09
CA ILE A 5 -23.28 -4.40 19.28
C ILE A 5 -24.38 -5.32 18.72
N LYS A 6 -25.62 -5.08 19.12
CA LYS A 6 -26.77 -5.71 18.48
C LYS A 6 -27.00 -5.11 17.09
N ILE A 7 -27.23 -5.97 16.12
CA ILE A 7 -27.43 -5.60 14.72
C ILE A 7 -28.93 -5.55 14.44
N TRP A 8 -29.40 -4.40 13.96
CA TRP A 8 -30.82 -4.14 13.72
C TRP A 8 -31.12 -3.83 12.25
N ASP A 9 -30.09 -3.77 11.42
CA ASP A 9 -30.18 -3.40 10.01
C ASP A 9 -29.50 -4.48 9.15
N LEU A 10 -30.26 -5.06 8.22
CA LEU A 10 -29.75 -6.06 7.28
C LEU A 10 -28.62 -5.51 6.40
N ILE A 11 -28.67 -4.22 6.03
CA ILE A 11 -27.61 -3.56 5.26
C ILE A 11 -26.32 -3.49 6.10
N PHE A 12 -26.45 -3.26 7.41
CA PHE A 12 -25.30 -3.29 8.31
C PHE A 12 -24.75 -4.72 8.48
N GLU A 13 -25.61 -5.73 8.51
CA GLU A 13 -25.18 -7.13 8.50
C GLU A 13 -24.41 -7.49 7.21
N CYS A 14 -24.83 -6.99 6.05
CA CYS A 14 -24.06 -7.14 4.80
C CYS A 14 -22.65 -6.55 4.92
N SER A 15 -22.52 -5.38 5.55
CA SER A 15 -21.21 -4.78 5.84
C SER A 15 -20.35 -5.70 6.71
N ARG A 16 -20.93 -6.28 7.77
CA ARG A 16 -20.24 -7.21 8.66
C ARG A 16 -19.79 -8.48 7.93
N VAL A 17 -20.67 -9.09 7.14
CA VAL A 17 -20.34 -10.31 6.37
C VAL A 17 -19.20 -10.03 5.40
N LEU A 18 -19.23 -8.92 4.67
CA LEU A 18 -18.15 -8.53 3.77
C LEU A 18 -16.84 -8.25 4.51
N TRP A 19 -16.89 -7.64 5.69
CA TRP A 19 -15.71 -7.44 6.54
C TRP A 19 -15.08 -8.77 7.00
N ILE A 20 -15.89 -9.79 7.31
CA ILE A 20 -15.41 -11.16 7.61
C ILE A 20 -14.80 -11.79 6.35
N SER A 21 -15.48 -11.70 5.21
CA SER A 21 -14.98 -12.23 3.94
C SER A 21 -13.67 -11.57 3.50
N ALA A 22 -13.49 -10.27 3.76
CA ALA A 22 -12.24 -9.57 3.52
C ALA A 22 -11.09 -10.17 4.35
N GLN A 23 -11.32 -10.43 5.64
CA GLN A 23 -10.34 -11.10 6.50
C GLN A 23 -10.01 -12.51 6.02
N ALA A 24 -11.02 -13.26 5.56
CA ALA A 24 -10.80 -14.58 4.97
C ALA A 24 -9.89 -14.50 3.74
N ASN A 25 -10.11 -13.52 2.86
CA ASN A 25 -9.24 -13.27 1.70
C ASN A 25 -7.83 -12.85 2.09
N SER A 26 -7.68 -12.01 3.12
CA SER A 26 -6.36 -11.65 3.66
C SER A 26 -5.59 -12.89 4.16
N ASN A 27 -6.27 -13.82 4.86
CA ASN A 27 -5.67 -15.06 5.30
C ASN A 27 -5.33 -16.01 4.14
N LEU A 28 -6.20 -16.10 3.13
CA LEU A 28 -5.91 -16.86 1.90
C LEU A 28 -4.70 -16.30 1.16
N SER A 29 -4.59 -14.97 1.05
CA SER A 29 -3.43 -14.32 0.43
C SER A 29 -2.12 -14.73 1.10
N LYS A 30 -2.07 -14.71 2.44
CA LYS A 30 -0.88 -15.13 3.20
C LYS A 30 -0.56 -16.61 3.00
N LYS A 31 -1.60 -17.46 2.92
CA LYS A 31 -1.44 -18.88 2.64
C LYS A 31 -0.85 -19.11 1.24
N TYR A 32 -1.40 -18.43 0.23
CA TYR A 32 -0.90 -18.53 -1.14
C TYR A 32 0.53 -18.00 -1.26
N GLU A 33 0.87 -16.90 -0.59
CA GLU A 33 2.24 -16.39 -0.54
C GLU A 33 3.21 -17.42 0.08
N ALA A 34 2.82 -18.06 1.18
CA ALA A 34 3.62 -19.12 1.81
C ALA A 34 3.77 -20.39 0.94
N GLU A 35 2.82 -20.63 0.03
CA GLU A 35 2.83 -21.74 -0.94
C GLU A 35 3.49 -21.34 -2.29
N ASP A 36 4.09 -20.14 -2.38
CA ASP A 36 4.69 -19.55 -3.60
C ASP A 36 3.69 -19.37 -4.78
N LEU A 37 2.39 -19.30 -4.47
CA LEU A 37 1.30 -19.06 -5.41
C LEU A 37 1.01 -17.54 -5.52
N MET A 38 2.01 -16.78 -5.96
CA MET A 38 1.97 -15.31 -5.95
C MET A 38 0.78 -14.69 -6.68
N GLU A 39 0.39 -15.25 -7.84
CA GLU A 39 -0.77 -14.73 -8.60
C GLU A 39 -2.08 -14.88 -7.81
N ASN A 40 -2.25 -16.00 -7.11
CA ASN A 40 -3.41 -16.23 -6.25
C ASN A 40 -3.36 -15.31 -5.02
N ALA A 41 -2.17 -15.07 -4.46
CA ALA A 41 -1.99 -14.14 -3.35
C ALA A 41 -2.41 -12.71 -3.74
N ILE A 42 -1.97 -12.24 -4.91
CA ILE A 42 -2.33 -10.92 -5.45
C ILE A 42 -3.85 -10.83 -5.64
N VAL A 43 -4.46 -11.80 -6.32
CA VAL A 43 -5.92 -11.81 -6.56
C VAL A 43 -6.70 -11.82 -5.26
N ALA A 44 -6.32 -12.66 -4.29
CA ALA A 44 -6.97 -12.71 -2.98
C ALA A 44 -6.89 -11.34 -2.26
N MET A 45 -5.75 -10.65 -2.32
CA MET A 45 -5.60 -9.34 -1.69
C MET A 45 -6.37 -8.23 -2.43
N VAL A 46 -6.52 -8.33 -3.76
CA VAL A 46 -7.41 -7.46 -4.54
C VAL A 46 -8.87 -7.65 -4.11
N GLU A 47 -9.32 -8.90 -3.96
CA GLU A 47 -10.67 -9.19 -3.48
C GLU A 47 -10.88 -8.72 -2.03
N CYS A 48 -9.87 -8.86 -1.17
CA CYS A 48 -9.88 -8.30 0.18
C CYS A 48 -10.14 -6.78 0.15
N SER A 49 -9.41 -6.04 -0.69
CA SER A 49 -9.59 -4.59 -0.87
C SER A 49 -11.01 -4.24 -1.32
N LYS A 50 -11.54 -4.95 -2.33
CA LYS A 50 -12.90 -4.75 -2.84
C LYS A 50 -13.97 -5.02 -1.78
N MET A 51 -13.80 -6.07 -0.99
CA MET A 51 -14.74 -6.44 0.06
C MET A 51 -14.78 -5.39 1.16
N TYR A 52 -13.64 -4.87 1.60
CA TYR A 52 -13.60 -3.76 2.57
C TYR A 52 -14.27 -2.50 2.02
N LYS A 53 -14.00 -2.14 0.76
CA LYS A 53 -14.63 -0.99 0.11
C LYS A 53 -16.16 -1.14 0.03
N THR A 54 -16.61 -2.32 -0.36
CA THR A 54 -18.04 -2.62 -0.46
C THR A 54 -18.68 -2.64 0.93
N ALA A 55 -17.99 -3.18 1.93
CA ALA A 55 -18.42 -3.10 3.32
C ALA A 55 -18.58 -1.65 3.78
N ALA A 56 -17.68 -0.74 3.39
CA ALA A 56 -17.79 0.69 3.72
C ALA A 56 -19.08 1.30 3.15
N TYR A 57 -19.44 0.95 1.90
CA TYR A 57 -20.69 1.38 1.29
C TYR A 57 -21.93 0.87 2.01
N PHE A 58 -21.96 -0.41 2.37
CA PHE A 58 -23.05 -0.96 3.18
C PHE A 58 -23.12 -0.31 4.56
N SER A 59 -21.97 -0.08 5.21
CA SER A 59 -21.95 0.64 6.49
C SER A 59 -22.46 2.08 6.35
N ALA A 60 -22.18 2.77 5.25
CA ALA A 60 -22.66 4.13 5.02
C ALA A 60 -24.17 4.16 4.75
N ALA A 61 -24.68 3.14 4.04
CA ALA A 61 -26.06 3.05 3.60
C ALA A 61 -27.04 2.57 4.68
N CYS A 62 -26.56 2.00 5.80
CA CYS A 62 -27.45 1.53 6.86
C CYS A 62 -28.20 2.70 7.52
N THR A 63 -29.50 2.53 7.72
CA THR A 63 -30.43 3.57 8.21
C THR A 63 -30.96 3.27 9.61
N ARG A 64 -30.95 2.00 10.03
CA ARG A 64 -31.53 1.55 11.32
C ARG A 64 -30.49 1.04 12.32
N GLN A 65 -29.21 1.29 12.06
CA GLN A 65 -28.12 0.93 12.95
C GLN A 65 -27.62 2.16 13.74
N GLU A 66 -27.97 2.24 15.03
CA GLU A 66 -27.55 3.34 15.91
C GLU A 66 -26.05 3.33 16.22
N ASN A 67 -25.49 2.14 16.48
CA ASN A 67 -24.09 1.97 16.82
C ASN A 67 -23.38 1.07 15.80
N ARG A 68 -22.38 1.60 15.11
CA ARG A 68 -21.59 0.87 14.10
C ARG A 68 -20.27 0.33 14.65
N GLY A 69 -19.86 0.79 15.83
CA GLY A 69 -18.52 0.54 16.37
C GLY A 69 -17.41 1.16 15.52
N SER A 70 -16.16 1.01 15.97
CA SER A 70 -15.00 1.47 15.21
C SER A 70 -14.67 0.55 14.04
N ILE A 71 -14.79 -0.76 14.21
CA ILE A 71 -14.35 -1.75 13.20
C ILE A 71 -15.12 -1.60 11.88
N LEU A 72 -16.45 -1.47 11.97
CA LEU A 72 -17.32 -1.30 10.81
C LEU A 72 -17.64 0.16 10.55
N SER A 73 -16.82 1.12 11.03
CA SER A 73 -16.99 2.51 10.62
C SER A 73 -16.58 2.64 9.15
N VAL A 74 -17.31 3.45 8.40
CA VAL A 74 -17.08 3.67 6.96
C VAL A 74 -15.61 3.95 6.69
N GLU A 75 -15.01 4.81 7.51
CA GLU A 75 -13.67 5.29 7.24
C GLU A 75 -12.59 4.28 7.60
N ASN A 76 -12.81 3.42 8.59
CA ASN A 76 -11.89 2.32 8.87
C ASN A 76 -11.98 1.24 7.78
N LEU A 77 -13.17 0.99 7.24
CA LEU A 77 -13.35 0.07 6.11
C LEU A 77 -12.72 0.60 4.82
N GLU A 78 -12.88 1.89 4.53
CA GLU A 78 -12.17 2.57 3.42
C GLU A 78 -10.64 2.49 3.61
N LEU A 79 -10.16 2.67 4.84
CA LEU A 79 -8.75 2.56 5.16
C LEU A 79 -8.21 1.14 4.92
N ASN A 80 -8.90 0.13 5.46
CA ASN A 80 -8.53 -1.27 5.28
C ASN A 80 -8.53 -1.66 3.79
N SER A 81 -9.42 -1.06 2.99
CA SER A 81 -9.45 -1.25 1.54
C SER A 81 -8.17 -0.74 0.87
N GLU A 82 -7.75 0.49 1.19
CA GLU A 82 -6.53 1.09 0.63
C GLU A 82 -5.27 0.37 1.13
N GLU A 83 -5.21 -0.01 2.42
CA GLU A 83 -4.10 -0.81 2.96
C GLU A 83 -4.00 -2.18 2.27
N SER A 84 -5.13 -2.86 2.05
CA SER A 84 -5.15 -4.13 1.30
C SER A 84 -4.67 -3.94 -0.13
N ARG A 85 -5.03 -2.82 -0.78
CA ARG A 85 -4.59 -2.51 -2.14
C ARG A 85 -3.08 -2.29 -2.22
N ILE A 86 -2.49 -1.62 -1.23
CA ILE A 86 -1.04 -1.47 -1.10
C ILE A 86 -0.37 -2.84 -0.97
N LEU A 87 -0.92 -3.75 -0.17
CA LEU A 87 -0.40 -5.11 -0.04
C LEU A 87 -0.48 -5.88 -1.36
N ALA A 88 -1.60 -5.80 -2.09
CA ALA A 88 -1.74 -6.43 -3.40
C ALA A 88 -0.70 -5.91 -4.40
N GLN A 89 -0.47 -4.59 -4.40
CA GLN A 89 0.53 -3.93 -5.23
C GLN A 89 1.97 -4.36 -4.84
N ALA A 90 2.25 -4.51 -3.55
CA ALA A 90 3.55 -4.98 -3.06
C ALA A 90 3.82 -6.43 -3.49
N LEU A 91 2.84 -7.33 -3.35
CA LEU A 91 2.92 -8.71 -3.83
C LEU A 91 3.17 -8.78 -5.34
N ALA A 92 2.46 -7.96 -6.13
CA ALA A 92 2.66 -7.88 -7.57
C ALA A 92 4.07 -7.40 -7.94
N THR A 93 4.58 -6.40 -7.22
CA THR A 93 5.95 -5.89 -7.42
C THR A 93 6.98 -6.99 -7.15
N THR A 94 6.85 -7.70 -6.02
CA THR A 94 7.75 -8.81 -5.65
C THR A 94 7.67 -9.98 -6.62
N SER A 95 6.47 -10.33 -7.08
CA SER A 95 6.28 -11.38 -8.10
C SER A 95 7.05 -11.05 -9.39
N GLU A 96 6.94 -9.81 -9.88
CA GLU A 96 7.66 -9.40 -11.09
C GLU A 96 9.18 -9.32 -10.87
N GLU A 97 9.62 -8.90 -9.68
CA GLU A 97 11.04 -8.92 -9.31
C GLU A 97 11.60 -10.34 -9.27
N ASN A 98 10.88 -11.31 -8.68
CA ASN A 98 11.26 -12.73 -8.64
C ASN A 98 11.36 -13.32 -10.05
N LYS A 99 10.47 -12.91 -10.95
CA LYS A 99 10.52 -13.24 -12.39
C LYS A 99 11.62 -12.50 -13.16
N ARG A 100 12.43 -11.67 -12.48
CA ARG A 100 13.47 -10.78 -13.04
C ARG A 100 12.94 -9.76 -14.06
N ASN A 101 11.64 -9.46 -14.01
CA ASN A 101 11.02 -8.43 -14.84
C ASN A 101 11.16 -7.06 -14.16
N TYR A 102 12.40 -6.59 -14.01
CA TYR A 102 12.72 -5.36 -13.29
C TYR A 102 12.04 -4.12 -13.88
N SER A 103 11.81 -4.11 -15.21
CA SER A 103 11.08 -3.03 -15.88
C SER A 103 9.64 -2.92 -15.38
N MET A 104 8.91 -4.04 -15.25
CA MET A 104 7.56 -4.04 -14.71
C MET A 104 7.55 -3.79 -13.20
N ALA A 105 8.47 -4.43 -12.46
CA ALA A 105 8.61 -4.23 -11.02
C ALA A 105 8.86 -2.75 -10.68
N ALA A 106 9.68 -2.03 -11.45
CA ALA A 106 9.90 -0.60 -11.26
C ALA A 106 8.60 0.23 -11.41
N LYS A 107 7.80 -0.05 -12.45
CA LYS A 107 6.51 0.63 -12.69
C LYS A 107 5.49 0.33 -11.59
N LEU A 108 5.46 -0.90 -11.10
CA LEU A 108 4.61 -1.32 -9.99
C LEU A 108 5.07 -0.68 -8.66
N SER A 109 6.38 -0.56 -8.42
CA SER A 109 6.92 0.13 -7.25
C SER A 109 6.63 1.63 -7.27
N ALA A 110 6.68 2.27 -8.44
CA ALA A 110 6.24 3.66 -8.61
C ALA A 110 4.73 3.82 -8.35
N GLY A 111 3.92 2.84 -8.76
CA GLY A 111 2.50 2.79 -8.40
C GLY A 111 2.27 2.59 -6.90
N LEU A 112 3.07 1.75 -6.26
CA LEU A 112 3.06 1.50 -4.82
C LEU A 112 3.35 2.79 -4.04
N SER A 113 4.38 3.54 -4.43
CA SER A 113 4.70 4.82 -3.80
C SER A 113 3.54 5.82 -3.91
N ALA A 114 2.85 5.88 -5.05
CA ALA A 114 1.68 6.73 -5.24
C ALA A 114 0.52 6.34 -4.29
N LEU A 115 0.26 5.04 -4.11
CA LEU A 115 -0.73 4.55 -3.15
C LEU A 115 -0.33 4.86 -1.71
N THR A 116 0.91 4.56 -1.32
CA THR A 116 1.44 4.82 0.01
C THR A 116 1.42 6.31 0.36
N LYS A 117 1.75 7.18 -0.62
CA LYS A 117 1.68 8.64 -0.48
C LYS A 117 0.27 9.11 -0.10
N ARG A 118 -0.78 8.54 -0.71
CA ARG A 118 -2.17 8.89 -0.38
C ARG A 118 -2.49 8.62 1.09
N LEU A 119 -1.97 7.53 1.66
CA LEU A 119 -2.13 7.23 3.09
C LEU A 119 -1.26 8.13 3.97
N ALA A 120 -0.03 8.40 3.57
CA ALA A 120 0.92 9.23 4.32
C ALA A 120 0.40 10.65 4.61
N PHE A 121 -0.34 11.23 3.67
CA PHE A 121 -0.91 12.58 3.80
C PHE A 121 -2.41 12.56 4.17
N GLY A 122 -2.96 11.40 4.52
CA GLY A 122 -4.30 11.26 5.08
C GLY A 122 -4.39 11.87 6.48
N ARG A 123 -5.41 12.69 6.74
CA ARG A 123 -5.55 13.48 7.99
C ARG A 123 -5.82 12.68 9.28
N ARG A 124 -5.86 11.34 9.23
CA ARG A 124 -6.48 10.52 10.30
C ARG A 124 -5.51 9.67 11.11
N TYR A 125 -4.29 9.47 10.65
CA TYR A 125 -3.31 8.66 11.37
C TYR A 125 -2.70 9.43 12.53
N ASP A 126 -2.41 8.70 13.62
CA ASP A 126 -1.49 9.15 14.64
C ASP A 126 -0.11 9.44 14.03
N THR A 127 0.73 10.16 14.77
CA THR A 127 2.04 10.60 14.27
C THR A 127 2.92 9.42 13.86
N ILE A 128 2.88 8.32 14.60
CA ILE A 128 3.67 7.11 14.36
C ILE A 128 3.27 6.49 13.02
N LYS A 129 1.99 6.14 12.85
CA LYS A 129 1.47 5.50 11.64
C LYS A 129 1.59 6.42 10.42
N ARG A 130 1.45 7.74 10.60
CA ARG A 130 1.75 8.72 9.55
C ARG A 130 3.21 8.66 9.13
N ASN A 131 4.15 8.64 10.08
CA ASN A 131 5.57 8.54 9.79
C ASN A 131 5.94 7.19 9.16
N GLN A 132 5.28 6.09 9.53
CA GLN A 132 5.42 4.79 8.84
C GLN A 132 5.09 4.91 7.35
N TYR A 133 3.94 5.51 7.01
CA TYR A 133 3.57 5.70 5.61
C TYR A 133 4.47 6.69 4.88
N ARG A 134 4.96 7.73 5.54
CA ARG A 134 5.94 8.64 4.94
C ARG A 134 7.24 7.92 4.63
N ALA A 135 7.76 7.11 5.54
CA ALA A 135 8.98 6.34 5.34
C ALA A 135 8.79 5.30 4.23
N GLN A 136 7.68 4.55 4.28
CA GLN A 136 7.33 3.58 3.25
C GLN A 136 7.20 4.22 1.87
N TYR A 137 6.59 5.41 1.77
CA TYR A 137 6.50 6.16 0.51
C TYR A 137 7.89 6.44 -0.08
N GLN A 138 8.82 6.93 0.73
CA GLN A 138 10.19 7.21 0.29
C GLN A 138 10.89 5.91 -0.14
N TYR A 139 10.73 4.84 0.63
CA TYR A 139 11.26 3.53 0.27
C TYR A 139 10.71 3.02 -1.07
N ASP A 140 9.40 3.09 -1.28
CA ASP A 140 8.75 2.55 -2.49
C ASP A 140 9.21 3.28 -3.77
N ILE A 141 9.43 4.60 -3.69
CA ILE A 141 9.96 5.38 -4.82
C ILE A 141 11.47 5.14 -5.01
N GLY A 142 12.24 4.99 -3.93
CA GLY A 142 13.65 4.59 -4.00
C GLY A 142 13.80 3.22 -4.67
N ARG A 143 12.94 2.26 -4.30
CA ARG A 143 12.87 0.93 -4.91
C ARG A 143 12.50 0.99 -6.39
N ALA A 144 11.60 1.90 -6.78
CA ALA A 144 11.28 2.11 -8.19
C ALA A 144 12.51 2.57 -8.99
N CYS A 145 13.27 3.53 -8.46
CA CYS A 145 14.52 4.03 -9.08
C CYS A 145 15.56 2.91 -9.19
N HIS A 146 15.78 2.16 -8.11
CA HIS A 146 16.72 1.05 -8.06
C HIS A 146 16.37 -0.05 -9.06
N LEU A 147 15.11 -0.49 -9.10
CA LEU A 147 14.64 -1.50 -10.06
C LEU A 147 14.74 -1.01 -11.51
N LYS A 148 14.50 0.28 -11.75
CA LYS A 148 14.67 0.87 -13.09
C LYS A 148 16.13 0.88 -13.52
N ALA A 149 17.06 1.23 -12.62
CA ALA A 149 18.50 1.14 -12.87
C ALA A 149 18.89 -0.30 -13.20
N LYS A 150 18.49 -1.27 -12.37
CA LYS A 150 18.73 -2.71 -12.57
C LYS A 150 18.18 -3.21 -13.91
N SER A 151 16.98 -2.76 -14.30
CA SER A 151 16.40 -3.06 -15.60
C SER A 151 17.25 -2.54 -16.76
N LEU A 152 17.84 -1.35 -16.64
CA LEU A 152 18.70 -0.78 -17.69
C LEU A 152 20.03 -1.51 -17.76
N SER A 153 20.63 -1.86 -16.62
CA SER A 153 21.87 -2.63 -16.55
C SER A 153 21.75 -4.01 -17.21
N VAL A 154 20.60 -4.68 -17.07
CA VAL A 154 20.34 -5.97 -17.73
C VAL A 154 20.15 -5.83 -19.25
N LEU A 155 19.70 -4.67 -19.72
CA LEU A 155 19.40 -4.43 -21.13
C LEU A 155 20.60 -3.86 -21.93
N SER A 156 21.67 -3.37 -21.29
CA SER A 156 22.69 -2.58 -21.98
C SER A 156 24.02 -3.29 -22.26
N ILE A 157 24.38 -3.32 -23.55
CA ILE A 157 25.74 -3.47 -24.08
C ILE A 157 26.32 -2.06 -24.47
N GLU A 158 25.58 -0.97 -24.24
CA GLU A 158 25.93 0.39 -24.71
C GLU A 158 26.21 1.40 -23.57
N GLU A 159 27.30 2.15 -23.69
CA GLU A 159 27.77 3.23 -22.78
C GLU A 159 26.69 4.31 -22.49
N ILE A 160 25.71 4.49 -23.39
CA ILE A 160 24.62 5.49 -23.27
C ILE A 160 23.73 5.26 -22.03
N ASN A 161 23.72 4.05 -21.48
CA ASN A 161 22.92 3.74 -20.29
C ASN A 161 23.64 3.98 -18.96
N GLU A 162 24.96 4.11 -18.93
CA GLU A 162 25.73 4.22 -17.67
C GLU A 162 25.37 5.49 -16.89
N GLU A 163 25.36 6.66 -17.54
CA GLU A 163 24.99 7.94 -16.90
C GLU A 163 23.54 7.91 -16.37
N LYS A 164 22.63 7.25 -17.09
CA LYS A 164 21.23 7.11 -16.66
C LYS A 164 21.09 6.17 -15.47
N ILE A 165 21.84 5.07 -15.48
CA ILE A 165 21.90 4.10 -14.38
C ILE A 165 22.42 4.80 -13.14
N GLU A 166 23.54 5.51 -13.23
CA GLU A 166 24.15 6.24 -12.11
C GLU A 166 23.18 7.27 -11.53
N LYS A 167 22.52 8.08 -12.37
CA LYS A 167 21.50 9.04 -11.92
C LYS A 167 20.36 8.36 -11.16
N LEU A 168 19.87 7.23 -11.66
CA LEU A 168 18.79 6.48 -11.00
C LEU A 168 19.25 5.85 -9.68
N GLN A 169 20.49 5.35 -9.60
CA GLN A 169 21.07 4.83 -8.36
C GLN A 169 21.23 5.95 -7.33
N LYS A 170 21.79 7.10 -7.71
CA LYS A 170 21.92 8.29 -6.85
C LYS A 170 20.54 8.72 -6.32
N LYS A 171 19.53 8.73 -7.19
CA LYS A 171 18.15 9.04 -6.80
C LYS A 171 17.52 7.99 -5.88
N ALA A 172 17.83 6.71 -6.09
CA ALA A 172 17.37 5.64 -5.21
C ALA A 172 17.92 5.84 -3.79
N VAL A 173 19.25 6.05 -3.66
CA VAL A 173 19.92 6.29 -2.38
C VAL A 173 19.36 7.53 -1.68
N TYR A 174 19.15 8.62 -2.40
CA TYR A 174 18.50 9.83 -1.88
C TYR A 174 17.15 9.54 -1.20
N TYR A 175 16.30 8.73 -1.84
CA TYR A 175 15.00 8.34 -1.25
C TYR A 175 15.14 7.37 -0.08
N TYR A 176 16.07 6.41 -0.18
CA TYR A 176 16.37 5.48 0.91
C TYR A 176 16.86 6.19 2.17
N GLN A 177 17.73 7.19 2.06
CA GLN A 177 18.15 8.00 3.22
C GLN A 177 16.99 8.76 3.85
N LYS A 178 16.02 9.24 3.06
CA LYS A 178 14.80 9.86 3.60
C LYS A 178 13.94 8.84 4.34
N ALA A 179 13.86 7.60 3.87
CA ALA A 179 13.15 6.52 4.55
C ALA A 179 13.85 6.14 5.86
N GLU A 180 15.16 5.93 5.81
CA GLU A 180 16.04 5.63 6.94
C GLU A 180 15.87 6.70 8.03
N TYR A 181 16.07 7.98 7.70
CA TYR A 181 15.91 9.09 8.64
C TYR A 181 14.55 9.09 9.35
N LEU A 182 13.46 8.80 8.64
CA LEU A 182 12.14 8.75 9.23
C LEU A 182 11.99 7.58 10.20
N TRP A 183 12.48 6.39 9.84
CA TRP A 183 12.44 5.21 10.71
C TRP A 183 13.35 5.34 11.93
N GLU A 184 14.55 5.90 11.78
CA GLU A 184 15.44 6.18 12.91
C GLU A 184 14.80 7.15 13.91
N ASN A 185 14.16 8.21 13.42
CA ASN A 185 13.46 9.15 14.29
C ASN A 185 12.28 8.50 15.00
N MET A 186 11.57 7.58 14.35
CA MET A 186 10.52 6.81 15.02
C MET A 186 11.04 5.95 16.17
N LEU A 187 12.25 5.37 16.06
CA LEU A 187 12.85 4.58 17.14
C LEU A 187 13.18 5.39 18.40
N LYS A 188 13.17 6.73 18.32
CA LYS A 188 13.31 7.63 19.47
C LYS A 188 12.01 7.76 20.29
N GLU A 189 10.87 7.35 19.73
CA GLU A 189 9.57 7.38 20.39
C GLU A 189 9.29 6.08 21.18
N THR A 190 8.30 6.13 22.08
CA THR A 190 7.82 4.94 22.81
C THR A 190 6.94 4.08 21.91
N LEU A 191 7.51 3.03 21.34
CA LEU A 191 6.84 2.12 20.42
C LEU A 191 6.46 0.79 21.08
N ASN A 192 5.40 0.15 20.58
CA ASN A 192 5.14 -1.24 20.92
C ASN A 192 6.24 -2.16 20.34
N PRO A 193 6.50 -3.33 20.95
CA PRO A 193 7.60 -4.21 20.53
C PRO A 193 7.51 -4.65 19.06
N VAL A 194 6.30 -5.00 18.59
CA VAL A 194 6.07 -5.46 17.22
C VAL A 194 6.45 -4.39 16.19
N VAL A 195 6.02 -3.15 16.42
CA VAL A 195 6.34 -2.01 15.55
C VAL A 195 7.82 -1.71 15.59
N LYS A 196 8.46 -1.80 16.76
CA LYS A 196 9.90 -1.60 16.91
C LYS A 196 10.70 -2.62 16.09
N ASP A 197 10.30 -3.89 16.12
CA ASP A 197 10.97 -4.94 15.36
C ASP A 197 10.73 -4.78 13.85
N CYS A 198 9.52 -4.39 13.42
CA CYS A 198 9.27 -4.04 12.02
C CYS A 198 10.17 -2.90 11.53
N ILE A 199 10.35 -1.83 12.33
CA ILE A 199 11.19 -0.70 11.95
C ILE A 199 12.67 -1.11 11.84
N LYS A 200 13.16 -1.94 12.77
CA LYS A 200 14.53 -2.47 12.69
C LYS A 200 14.75 -3.32 11.44
N ASN A 201 13.79 -4.16 11.09
CA ASN A 201 13.86 -4.97 9.86
C ASN A 201 13.89 -4.06 8.62
N ASN A 202 13.04 -3.03 8.58
CA ASN A 202 13.02 -2.07 7.47
C ASN A 202 14.35 -1.31 7.34
N LEU A 203 14.95 -0.89 8.46
CA LEU A 203 16.27 -0.24 8.48
C LEU A 203 17.36 -1.18 7.96
N SER A 204 17.37 -2.45 8.38
CA SER A 204 18.31 -3.44 7.86
C SER A 204 18.21 -3.54 6.33
N ILE A 205 17.00 -3.71 5.81
CA ILE A 205 16.74 -3.83 4.37
C ILE A 205 17.20 -2.58 3.62
N VAL A 206 16.89 -1.38 4.13
CA VAL A 206 17.26 -0.14 3.46
C VAL A 206 18.75 0.13 3.51
N ASN A 207 19.42 -0.23 4.59
CA ASN A 207 20.86 -0.09 4.69
C ASN A 207 21.57 -1.00 3.70
N ASP A 208 21.09 -2.23 3.53
CA ASP A 208 21.59 -3.14 2.49
C ASP A 208 21.45 -2.51 1.09
N TYR A 209 20.29 -1.91 0.78
CA TYR A 209 20.11 -1.21 -0.51
C TYR A 209 20.99 0.04 -0.67
N ILE A 210 21.23 0.80 0.39
CA ILE A 210 22.13 1.97 0.33
C ILE A 210 23.55 1.50 0.01
N ILE A 211 24.02 0.43 0.67
CA ILE A 211 25.33 -0.17 0.45
C ILE A 211 25.43 -0.74 -0.97
N ASP A 212 24.41 -1.45 -1.44
CA ASP A 212 24.40 -2.11 -2.76
C ASP A 212 24.49 -1.14 -3.95
N ASN A 213 24.02 0.11 -3.80
CA ASN A 213 24.07 1.08 -4.90
C ASN A 213 25.41 1.80 -5.00
N ASP A 214 26.23 1.85 -3.94
CA ASP A 214 27.59 2.44 -3.88
C ASP A 214 27.80 3.67 -4.78
N VAL A 215 27.01 4.72 -4.56
CA VAL A 215 27.05 5.98 -5.32
C VAL A 215 27.19 7.19 -4.41
N GLU A 216 27.74 8.27 -4.95
CA GLU A 216 27.81 9.55 -4.25
C GLU A 216 26.41 10.06 -3.87
N LEU A 217 26.33 10.65 -2.69
CA LEU A 217 25.11 11.27 -2.19
C LEU A 217 24.83 12.57 -2.92
N ILE A 218 23.57 12.76 -3.28
CA ILE A 218 23.08 13.95 -3.96
C ILE A 218 22.17 14.77 -3.05
N ASP A 219 22.15 16.09 -3.25
CA ASP A 219 21.28 16.99 -2.51
C ASP A 219 19.85 17.06 -3.09
N ASP A 220 18.97 17.81 -2.42
CA ASP A 220 17.58 18.00 -2.88
C ASP A 220 17.50 18.66 -4.27
N ASN A 221 18.41 19.57 -4.62
CA ASN A 221 18.37 20.29 -5.90
C ASN A 221 18.77 19.37 -7.07
N GLU A 222 19.75 18.51 -6.85
CA GLU A 222 20.17 17.50 -7.81
C GLU A 222 19.10 16.42 -7.98
N ALA A 223 18.54 15.91 -6.89
CA ALA A 223 17.49 14.90 -6.93
C ALA A 223 16.25 15.36 -7.72
N LEU A 224 15.85 16.63 -7.60
CA LEU A 224 14.72 17.21 -8.34
C LEU A 224 14.95 17.32 -9.85
N LYS A 225 16.20 17.34 -10.32
CA LYS A 225 16.52 17.39 -11.76
C LYS A 225 16.42 16.01 -12.42
N ILE A 226 16.53 14.94 -11.63
CA ILE A 226 16.40 13.57 -12.12
C ILE A 226 14.90 13.23 -12.15
N GLN A 227 14.40 12.63 -13.22
CA GLN A 227 12.99 12.25 -13.32
C GLN A 227 12.68 10.98 -12.50
N ASP A 228 11.50 10.91 -11.89
CA ASP A 228 11.03 9.67 -11.27
C ASP A 228 10.63 8.61 -12.32
N PRO A 229 10.65 7.31 -11.99
CA PRO A 229 10.26 6.27 -12.92
C PRO A 229 8.80 6.40 -13.40
N GLU A 230 8.63 6.45 -14.72
CA GLU A 230 7.33 6.47 -15.40
C GLU A 230 7.26 5.38 -16.51
N PRO A 231 6.05 4.94 -16.92
CA PRO A 231 4.75 5.21 -16.30
C PRO A 231 4.55 4.39 -15.01
N LEU A 232 3.77 4.92 -14.07
CA LEU A 232 3.32 4.17 -12.90
C LEU A 232 2.16 3.23 -13.26
N ILE A 233 2.15 2.01 -12.71
CA ILE A 233 1.08 1.02 -12.88
C ILE A 233 0.49 0.73 -11.51
N ILE A 234 -0.83 0.88 -11.38
CA ILE A 234 -1.55 0.68 -10.12
C ILE A 234 -2.59 -0.42 -10.31
N VAL A 235 -2.61 -1.39 -9.41
CA VAL A 235 -3.71 -2.34 -9.23
C VAL A 235 -5.03 -1.55 -9.10
N PRO A 236 -6.04 -1.81 -9.94
CA PRO A 236 -7.24 -0.99 -9.99
C PRO A 236 -8.05 -1.10 -8.69
N GLU A 237 -8.75 -0.02 -8.34
CA GLU A 237 -9.70 0.01 -7.21
C GLU A 237 -10.98 -0.79 -7.48
N ASN A 238 -11.22 -1.10 -8.77
CA ASN A 238 -12.46 -1.60 -9.40
C ASN A 238 -13.64 -1.92 -8.46
N LEU A 239 -14.54 -0.93 -8.35
CA LEU A 239 -15.87 -1.03 -7.74
C LEU A 239 -17.02 -1.19 -8.75
N ALA A 240 -16.72 -1.41 -10.03
CA ALA A 240 -17.71 -1.26 -11.09
C ALA A 240 -18.98 -2.14 -10.98
N PRO A 241 -19.03 -3.32 -10.32
CA PRO A 241 -20.29 -4.06 -10.19
C PRO A 241 -21.02 -3.94 -8.84
N PHE A 242 -20.41 -3.40 -7.78
CA PHE A 242 -20.98 -3.54 -6.42
C PHE A 242 -21.64 -2.29 -5.84
N ILE A 243 -21.77 -1.20 -6.61
CA ILE A 243 -22.60 -0.07 -6.20
C ILE A 243 -23.98 -0.22 -6.83
N PRO A 244 -25.03 -0.57 -6.08
CA PRO A 244 -26.36 -0.18 -6.50
C PRO A 244 -26.42 1.34 -6.33
N ARG A 245 -26.03 2.09 -7.38
CA ARG A 245 -26.27 3.55 -7.44
C ARG A 245 -27.76 3.90 -7.27
N THR A 246 -28.62 2.88 -7.29
CA THR A 246 -30.06 2.87 -7.12
C THR A 246 -30.56 2.59 -5.70
N THR A 247 -29.78 2.11 -4.72
CA THR A 247 -30.34 1.81 -3.38
C THR A 247 -30.69 3.05 -2.56
N SER A 248 -30.05 4.21 -2.82
CA SER A 248 -30.46 5.48 -2.17
C SER A 248 -31.87 5.93 -2.59
N TYR A 249 -32.37 5.45 -3.74
CA TYR A 249 -33.73 5.68 -4.21
C TYR A 249 -34.73 4.64 -3.70
N LEU A 250 -34.27 3.43 -3.33
CA LEU A 250 -35.12 2.35 -2.83
C LEU A 250 -35.41 2.46 -1.32
N THR A 251 -34.61 3.22 -0.56
CA THR A 251 -34.78 3.37 0.90
C THR A 251 -35.50 4.65 1.33
N LYS A 252 -35.84 5.54 0.39
CA LYS A 252 -36.73 6.68 0.65
C LYS A 252 -38.19 6.27 0.48
N TYR A 253 -38.75 5.60 1.48
CA TYR A 253 -40.20 5.51 1.59
C TYR A 253 -40.74 6.91 1.88
N LYS A 254 -41.52 7.48 0.95
CA LYS A 254 -42.37 8.64 1.27
C LYS A 254 -43.28 8.19 2.41
N GLN A 255 -43.20 8.84 3.56
CA GLN A 255 -44.23 8.71 4.59
C GLN A 255 -45.55 9.16 3.95
N ALA A 256 -46.50 8.22 3.85
CA ALA A 256 -47.89 8.53 3.57
C ALA A 256 -48.58 8.97 4.86
#